data_AF-A0A6B1ANB8-F1
#
_entry.id   AF-A0A6B1ANB8-F1
#
_cell.length_a   1.000
_cell.length_b   1.000
_cell.length_c   1.000
_cell.angle_alpha   90.00
_cell.angle_beta   90.00
_cell.angle_gamma   90.00
#
_symmetry.space_group_name_H-M   'P 1'
#
loop_
_entity.id
_entity.type
_entity.pdbx_description
1 polymer ?
#
loop_
_entity_poly.entity_id
_entity_poly.type
_entity_poly.pdbx_seq_one_letter_code
_entity_poly.pdbx_strand_id
1 'polypeptide(L)' 'MRRLRAEAERRRTTASELVEAGLRRVLAEPSTVDADPDALKPLPTWHLGQPRVDIADRDALYRLMEEE' A
#
# COMPACT_ATOMS: atom_id res chain seq x y z
N MET A 1 12.13 13.58 24.52
CA MET A 1 12.56 14.63 23.56
C MET A 1 14.03 15.05 23.65
N ARG A 2 14.65 15.25 24.83
CA ARG A 2 16.06 15.72 24.94
C ARG A 2 17.09 14.86 24.19
N ARG A 3 17.06 13.54 24.40
CA ARG A 3 17.96 12.59 23.72
C ARG A 3 17.80 12.59 22.20
N LEU A 4 16.56 12.66 21.72
CA LEU A 4 16.23 12.72 20.29
C LEU A 4 16.79 13.99 19.63
N ARG A 5 16.69 15.15 20.29
CA ARG A 5 17.24 16.41 19.77
C ARG A 5 18.78 16.38 19.72
N ALA A 6 19.44 15.87 20.75
CA ALA A 6 20.89 15.69 20.74
C ALA A 6 21.37 14.74 19.62
N GLU A 7 20.60 13.69 19.36
CA GLU A 7 20.85 12.77 18.24
C GLU A 7 20.67 13.46 16.89
N ALA A 8 19.64 14.29 16.74
CA ALA A 8 19.35 15.06 15.54
C ALA A 8 20.48 16.03 15.20
N GLU A 9 20.95 16.76 16.21
CA GLU A 9 22.08 17.66 16.09
C GLU A 9 23.37 16.92 15.71
N ARG A 10 23.67 15.79 16.37
CA ARG A 10 24.85 14.98 16.03
C ARG A 10 24.84 14.48 14.59
N ARG A 11 23.66 14.10 14.07
CA ARG A 11 23.48 13.60 12.70
C ARG A 11 23.26 14.72 11.67
N ARG A 12 23.23 15.99 12.10
CA ARG A 12 22.90 17.16 11.25
C ARG A 12 21.57 16.98 10.50
N THR A 13 20.56 16.47 11.20
CA THR A 13 19.20 16.23 10.71
C THR A 13 18.20 16.83 11.68
N THR A 14 16.91 16.85 11.34
CA THR A 14 15.85 17.33 12.22
C THR A 14 15.35 16.22 13.14
N ALA A 15 14.77 16.61 14.29
CA ALA A 15 14.14 15.65 15.18
C ALA A 15 12.98 14.90 14.51
N SER A 16 12.26 15.56 13.58
CA SER A 16 11.16 14.97 12.83
C SER A 16 11.64 13.88 11.87
N GLU A 17 12.75 14.10 11.16
CA GLU A 17 13.35 13.08 10.28
C GLU A 17 13.82 11.84 11.05
N LEU A 18 14.39 12.04 12.24
CA LEU A 18 14.76 10.91 13.10
C LEU A 18 13.55 10.13 13.63
N VAL A 19 12.46 10.83 13.95
CA VAL A 19 11.20 10.19 14.39
C VAL A 19 10.60 9.42 13.23
N GLU A 20 10.52 10.03 12.04
CA GLU A 20 10.04 9.40 10.81
C GLU A 20 10.81 8.11 10.53
N ALA A 21 12.14 8.15 10.50
CA ALA A 21 12.96 6.97 10.26
C ALA A 21 12.76 5.87 11.32
N GLY A 22 12.57 6.25 12.59
CA GLY A 22 12.26 5.33 13.68
C GLY A 22 10.88 4.69 13.54
N LEU A 23 9.86 5.49 13.22
CA LEU A 23 8.51 5.02 12.98
C LEU A 23 8.46 4.07 11.78
N ARG A 24 9.12 4.41 10.66
CA ARG A 24 9.23 3.51 9.51
C ARG A 24 9.83 2.17 9.92
N ARG A 25 10.85 2.14 10.78
CA ARG A 25 11.47 0.88 11.23
C ARG A 25 10.58 0.05 12.17
N VAL A 26 9.78 0.70 13.01
CA VAL A 26 8.91 0.02 14.00
C VAL A 26 7.58 -0.41 13.37
N LEU A 27 7.05 0.39 12.45
CA LEU A 27 5.73 0.22 11.85
C LEU A 27 5.78 -0.41 10.44
N ALA A 28 6.95 -0.50 9.82
CA ALA A 28 7.08 -1.39 8.67
C ALA A 28 6.81 -2.80 9.16
N GLU A 29 5.64 -3.33 8.79
CA GLU A 29 5.47 -4.77 8.74
C GLU A 29 6.63 -5.32 7.91
N PRO A 30 7.26 -6.43 8.31
CA PRO A 30 8.25 -7.10 7.48
C PRO A 30 7.54 -7.44 6.17
N SER A 31 7.73 -6.58 5.19
CA SER A 31 7.03 -6.71 3.95
C SER A 31 7.66 -7.92 3.30
N THR A 32 6.89 -8.97 3.09
CA THR A 32 7.30 -10.06 2.20
C THR A 32 7.50 -9.58 0.76
N VAL A 33 7.31 -8.28 0.51
CA VAL A 33 7.64 -7.54 -0.71
C VAL A 33 9.14 -7.24 -0.80
N ASP A 34 9.87 -7.22 0.32
CA ASP A 34 11.32 -7.00 0.34
C ASP A 34 12.14 -8.24 -0.10
N ALA A 35 11.48 -9.35 -0.44
CA ALA A 35 12.15 -10.60 -0.85
C ALA A 35 12.70 -10.53 -2.29
N ASP A 36 12.14 -9.66 -3.14
CA ASP A 36 12.64 -9.36 -4.47
C ASP A 36 11.90 -8.09 -4.98
N PRO A 37 12.61 -6.96 -5.24
CA PRO A 37 12.00 -5.73 -5.73
C PRO A 37 11.29 -5.89 -7.09
N ASP A 38 11.60 -6.95 -7.84
CA ASP A 38 10.95 -7.30 -9.11
C ASP A 38 9.82 -8.34 -8.95
N ALA A 39 9.70 -8.97 -7.77
CA ALA A 39 8.64 -9.95 -7.49
C ALA A 39 7.38 -9.26 -6.99
N LEU A 40 6.57 -8.78 -7.95
CA LEU A 40 5.19 -8.41 -7.65
C LEU A 40 4.47 -9.62 -7.03
N LYS A 41 3.83 -9.41 -5.87
CA LYS A 41 2.92 -10.40 -5.30
C LYS A 41 1.85 -10.75 -6.34
N PRO A 42 1.42 -12.03 -6.43
CA PRO A 42 0.36 -12.40 -7.34
C PRO A 42 -0.88 -11.57 -7.05
N LEU A 43 -1.61 -11.18 -8.11
CA LEU A 43 -2.89 -10.55 -7.92
C LEU A 43 -3.79 -11.48 -7.10
N PRO A 44 -4.54 -10.94 -6.12
CA PRO A 44 -5.55 -11.72 -5.43
C PRO A 44 -6.52 -12.34 -6.44
N THR A 45 -6.77 -13.64 -6.26
CA THR A 45 -7.76 -14.37 -7.04
C THR A 45 -9.07 -14.43 -6.28
N TRP A 46 -10.16 -14.01 -6.90
CA TRP A 46 -11.51 -14.13 -6.33
C TRP A 46 -12.37 -15.06 -7.18
N HIS A 47 -13.11 -15.96 -6.53
CA HIS A 47 -14.10 -16.81 -7.20
C HIS A 47 -15.43 -16.07 -7.33
N LEU A 48 -15.50 -15.12 -8.28
CA LEU A 48 -16.68 -14.27 -8.52
C LEU A 48 -17.73 -14.92 -9.45
N GLY A 49 -17.51 -16.16 -9.89
CA GLY A 49 -18.37 -16.83 -10.86
C GLY A 49 -18.16 -16.31 -12.30
N GLN A 50 -19.16 -16.52 -13.16
CA GLN A 50 -19.13 -16.02 -14.54
C GLN A 50 -19.61 -14.56 -14.58
N PRO A 51 -18.99 -13.72 -15.42
CA PRO A 51 -19.49 -12.37 -15.62
C PRO A 51 -20.93 -12.39 -16.15
N ARG A 52 -21.80 -11.51 -15.62
CA ARG A 52 -23.20 -11.37 -16.07
C ARG A 52 -23.31 -10.67 -17.42
N VAL A 53 -22.34 -9.82 -17.73
CA VAL A 53 -22.22 -9.05 -18.97
C VAL A 53 -20.74 -8.93 -19.35
N ASP A 54 -20.45 -8.69 -20.62
CA ASP A 54 -19.12 -8.25 -21.03
C ASP A 54 -18.86 -6.85 -20.47
N ILE A 55 -17.79 -6.70 -19.67
CA ILE A 55 -17.43 -5.41 -19.04
C ILE A 55 -17.00 -4.38 -20.09
N ALA A 56 -16.55 -4.82 -21.27
CA ALA A 56 -16.28 -3.91 -22.38
C ALA A 56 -17.56 -3.34 -23.01
N ASP A 57 -18.72 -3.99 -22.81
CA ASP A 57 -20.02 -3.48 -23.23
C ASP A 57 -20.62 -2.60 -22.12
N ARG A 58 -20.34 -1.31 -22.25
CA ARG A 58 -20.80 -0.29 -21.32
C ARG A 58 -22.32 -0.28 -21.19
N ASP A 59 -23.06 -0.41 -22.29
CA ASP A 59 -24.51 -0.26 -22.29
C ASP A 59 -25.19 -1.50 -21.69
N ALA A 60 -24.61 -2.70 -21.86
CA ALA A 60 -25.05 -3.89 -21.14
C ALA A 60 -24.80 -3.77 -19.63
N LEU A 61 -23.67 -3.21 -19.22
CA LEU A 61 -23.37 -2.97 -17.80
C LEU A 61 -24.36 -1.99 -17.15
N TYR A 62 -24.62 -0.83 -17.78
CA TYR A 62 -25.54 0.15 -17.21
C TYR A 62 -26.97 -0.37 -17.09
N ARG A 63 -27.48 -1.08 -18.12
CA ARG A 63 -28.81 -1.70 -18.03
C ARG A 63 -28.92 -2.66 -16.85
N LEU A 64 -27.93 -3.54 -16.67
CA LEU A 64 -27.89 -4.46 -15.53
C LEU A 64 -27.91 -3.71 -14.18
N MET A 65 -27.24 -2.56 -14.09
CA MET A 65 -27.14 -1.77 -12.85
C MET A 65 -28.39 -0.92 -12.56
N GLU A 66 -29.12 -0.50 -13.59
CA GLU A 66 -30.29 0.39 -13.45
C GLU A 66 -31.62 -0.36 -13.43
N GLU A 67 -31.68 -1.57 -13.98
CA GLU A 67 -32.89 -2.39 -14.07
C GLU A 67 -33.04 -3.41 -12.91
N GLU A 68 -32.05 -3.50 -12.00
CA GLU A 68 -32.12 -4.24 -10.73
C GLU A 68 -32.47 -3.34 -9.53
#